data_AF-A0A151Y5M4-F1
#
_entry.id   AF-A0A151Y5M4-F1
#
_cell.length_a   1.000
_cell.length_b   1.000
_cell.length_c   1.000
_cell.angle_alpha   90.00
_cell.angle_beta   90.00
_cell.angle_gamma   90.00
#
_symmetry.space_group_name_H-M   'P 1'
#
loop_
_entity.id
_entity.type
_entity.pdbx_description
1 polymer ?
#
loop_
_entity_poly.entity_id
_entity_poly.type
_entity_poly.pdbx_seq_one_letter_code
_entity_poly.pdbx_strand_id
1 'polypeptide(L)'
;MAGDVVVFMDESKTDRLMTVFKVQRNGVLLDGNRNFALTHLIRSATTAELKAKQRLPAPAALFVSASHETGSRDESIHLIRALGAQGWVT
;
A
#
# COMPACT_ATOMS: atom_id res chain seq x y z
N MET A 1 11.53 14.27 -14.56
CA MET A 1 11.42 13.71 -15.94
C MET A 1 12.73 13.17 -16.51
N ALA A 2 13.89 13.78 -16.24
CA ALA A 2 15.19 13.09 -16.33
C ALA A 2 15.86 13.25 -14.96
N GLY A 3 16.44 12.19 -14.42
CA GLY A 3 16.88 12.10 -13.02
C GLY A 3 15.85 11.47 -12.08
N ASP A 4 14.60 11.29 -12.50
CA ASP A 4 13.57 10.65 -11.67
C ASP A 4 13.91 9.18 -11.45
N VAL A 5 13.59 8.67 -10.27
CA VAL A 5 13.81 7.27 -9.94
C VAL A 5 12.50 6.50 -10.09
N VAL A 6 12.56 5.44 -10.87
CA VAL A 6 11.44 4.57 -11.22
C VAL A 6 11.75 3.13 -10.89
N VAL A 7 10.70 2.34 -10.73
CA VAL A 7 10.77 0.89 -10.51
C VAL A 7 9.85 0.18 -11.50
N PHE A 8 10.20 -1.06 -11.85
CA PHE A 8 9.32 -1.92 -12.62
C PHE A 8 8.17 -2.42 -11.75
N MET A 9 6.96 -2.42 -12.31
CA MET A 9 5.78 -2.96 -11.63
C MET A 9 5.75 -4.48 -11.62
N ASP A 10 6.34 -5.11 -12.64
CA ASP A 10 6.36 -6.57 -12.81
C ASP A 10 7.40 -7.22 -11.87
N GLU A 11 6.95 -8.14 -11.02
CA GLU A 11 7.77 -8.85 -10.03
C GLU A 11 8.92 -9.65 -10.65
N SER A 12 8.79 -10.13 -11.88
CA SER A 12 9.84 -10.85 -12.61
C SER A 12 11.01 -9.95 -13.06
N LYS A 13 10.83 -8.62 -12.99
CA LYS A 13 11.86 -7.65 -13.30
C LYS A 13 12.74 -7.35 -12.08
N THR A 14 13.84 -6.66 -12.33
CA THR A 14 14.76 -6.27 -11.27
C THR A 14 14.09 -5.39 -10.21
N ASP A 15 14.40 -5.68 -8.95
CA ASP A 15 14.06 -4.83 -7.81
C ASP A 15 14.95 -3.59 -7.70
N ARG A 16 15.94 -3.44 -8.58
CA ARG A 16 16.84 -2.29 -8.55
C ARG A 16 16.11 -1.02 -8.98
N LEU A 17 16.32 0.05 -8.23
CA LEU A 17 15.89 1.39 -8.60
C LEU A 17 16.57 1.83 -9.91
N MET A 18 15.80 2.42 -10.82
CA MET A 18 16.31 2.91 -12.10
C MET A 18 16.13 4.40 -12.24
N THR A 19 17.13 5.09 -12.77
CA THR A 19 17.04 6.53 -13.02
C THR A 19 16.64 6.79 -14.46
N VAL A 20 15.64 7.63 -14.67
CA VAL A 20 15.22 8.07 -15.99
C VAL A 20 16.30 8.93 -16.60
N PHE A 21 16.87 8.47 -17.71
CA PHE A 21 17.85 9.22 -18.48
C PHE A 21 17.17 10.14 -19.50
N LYS A 22 16.20 9.60 -20.26
CA LYS A 22 15.50 10.36 -21.30
C LYS A 22 14.12 9.79 -21.55
N VAL A 23 13.12 10.66 -21.65
CA VAL A 23 11.75 10.30 -22.06
C VAL A 23 11.68 10.28 -23.59
N GLN A 24 11.08 9.21 -24.13
CA GLN A 24 10.77 9.03 -25.54
C GLN A 24 9.25 8.90 -25.73
N ARG A 25 8.79 8.89 -26.98
CA ARG A 25 7.35 8.94 -27.32
C ARG A 25 6.50 7.89 -26.59
N ASN A 26 6.99 6.65 -26.54
CA ASN A 26 6.22 5.51 -26.00
C ASN A 26 6.84 4.90 -24.72
N GLY A 27 7.91 5.51 -24.19
CA GLY A 27 8.65 4.93 -23.07
C GLY A 27 9.79 5.82 -22.59
N VAL A 28 10.63 5.26 -21.74
CA VAL A 28 11.76 5.94 -21.11
C VAL A 28 13.01 5.10 -21.19
N LEU A 29 14.11 5.78 -21.46
CA LEU A 29 15.46 5.26 -21.30
C LEU A 29 15.88 5.43 -19.85
N LEU A 30 16.45 4.38 -19.31
CA LEU A 30 16.85 4.25 -17.92
C LEU A 30 18.35 3.98 -17.82
N ASP A 31 18.92 4.33 -16.67
CA ASP A 31 20.31 4.01 -16.26
C ASP A 31 21.35 4.40 -17.32
N GLY A 32 21.26 5.64 -17.84
CA GLY A 32 22.20 6.14 -18.85
C GLY A 32 22.09 5.43 -20.21
N ASN A 33 20.86 5.14 -20.66
CA ASN A 33 20.57 4.44 -21.92
C ASN A 33 20.95 2.95 -21.93
N ARG A 34 21.11 2.32 -20.76
CA ARG A 34 21.36 0.87 -20.63
C ARG A 34 20.09 0.04 -20.65
N ASN A 35 18.95 0.65 -20.36
CA ASN A 35 17.66 -0.03 -20.33
C ASN A 35 16.56 0.84 -20.93
N PHE A 36 15.56 0.21 -21.53
CA PHE A 36 14.37 0.86 -22.09
C PHE A 36 13.12 0.24 -21.47
N ALA A 37 12.22 1.08 -20.98
CA ALA A 37 10.96 0.66 -20.41
C ALA A 37 9.79 1.42 -21.02
N LEU A 38 8.70 0.72 -21.33
CA LEU A 38 7.44 1.36 -21.70
C LEU A 38 6.81 1.98 -20.47
N THR A 39 6.15 3.13 -20.63
CA THR A 39 5.60 3.91 -19.51
C THR A 39 4.60 3.11 -18.66
N HIS A 40 3.89 2.15 -19.26
CA HIS A 40 2.93 1.29 -18.56
C HIS A 40 3.57 0.11 -17.82
N LEU A 41 4.89 -0.08 -17.88
CA LEU A 41 5.61 -1.16 -17.18
C LEU A 41 6.34 -0.66 -15.93
N ILE A 42 6.37 0.66 -15.72
CA ILE A 42 7.11 1.30 -14.64
C ILE A 42 6.20 2.24 -13.86
N ARG A 43 6.59 2.48 -12.62
CA ARG A 43 6.01 3.54 -11.78
C ARG A 43 7.11 4.33 -11.10
N SER A 44 6.77 5.53 -10.62
CA SER A 44 7.66 6.29 -9.75
C SER A 44 7.99 5.49 -8.48
N ALA A 45 9.24 5.54 -8.06
CA ALA A 45 9.65 4.95 -6.79
C ALA A 45 9.02 5.71 -5.62
N THR A 46 8.56 4.98 -4.62
CA THR A 46 8.05 5.58 -3.37
C THR A 46 9.20 6.01 -2.48
N THR A 47 8.95 6.94 -1.55
CA THR A 47 9.97 7.39 -0.58
C THR A 47 10.56 6.24 0.24
N ALA A 48 9.76 5.22 0.56
CA ALA A 48 10.23 4.04 1.28
C ALA A 48 11.23 3.23 0.45
N GLU A 49 10.96 3.03 -0.84
CA GLU A 49 11.86 2.34 -1.78
C GLU A 49 13.14 3.12 -2.03
N LEU A 50 13.05 4.46 -2.12
CA LEU A 50 14.23 5.32 -2.23
C LEU A 50 15.15 5.19 -1.02
N LYS A 51 14.58 5.14 0.19
CA LYS A 51 15.33 4.92 1.44
C LYS A 51 15.94 3.52 1.49
N ALA A 52 15.18 2.50 1.08
CA ALA A 52 15.63 1.12 1.05
C ALA A 52 16.63 0.84 -0.10
N LYS A 53 16.75 1.74 -1.08
CA LYS A 53 17.54 1.58 -2.30
C LYS A 53 17.13 0.38 -3.16
N GLN A 54 15.92 -0.14 -2.95
CA GLN A 54 15.36 -1.28 -3.66
C GLN A 54 13.83 -1.14 -3.75
N ARG A 55 13.25 -1.82 -4.74
CA ARG A 55 11.80 -2.03 -4.83
C ARG A 55 11.35 -2.79 -3.60
N LEU A 56 10.27 -2.32 -3.01
CA LEU A 56 9.61 -3.00 -1.92
C LEU A 56 8.49 -3.84 -2.53
N PRO A 57 8.25 -5.06 -2.00
CA PRO A 57 7.07 -5.82 -2.40
C PRO A 57 5.84 -4.94 -2.20
N ALA A 58 4.79 -5.18 -3.00
CA ALA A 58 3.53 -4.49 -2.84
C ALA A 58 3.18 -4.48 -1.35
N PRO A 59 2.79 -3.32 -0.78
CA PRO A 59 2.50 -3.24 0.64
C PRO A 59 1.49 -4.32 0.95
N ALA A 60 1.93 -5.37 1.66
CA ALA A 60 1.02 -6.30 2.26
C ALA A 60 0.16 -5.42 3.14
N ALA A 61 -1.12 -5.28 2.79
CA ALA A 61 -2.07 -4.61 3.63
C ALA A 61 -2.15 -5.44 4.91
N LEU A 62 -1.28 -5.16 5.86
CA LEU A 62 -1.42 -5.57 7.23
C LEU A 62 -2.58 -4.72 7.74
N PHE A 63 -3.80 -5.15 7.42
CA PHE A 63 -4.96 -4.71 8.17
C PHE A 63 -4.70 -5.15 9.60
N VAL A 64 -4.12 -4.25 10.40
CA VAL A 64 -4.24 -4.33 11.84
C VAL A 64 -5.73 -4.14 12.07
N SER A 65 -6.45 -5.24 12.30
CA SER A 65 -7.70 -5.16 13.05
C SER A 65 -7.32 -4.49 14.36
N ALA A 66 -7.57 -3.19 14.44
CA ALA A 66 -7.62 -2.51 15.71
C ALA A 66 -8.80 -3.16 16.44
N SER A 67 -8.52 -4.17 17.25
CA SER A 67 -9.45 -4.62 18.27
C SER A 67 -9.75 -3.39 19.12
N HIS A 68 -10.89 -2.77 18.84
CA HIS A 68 -11.41 -1.65 19.59
C HIS A 68 -11.92 -2.18 20.93
N GLU A 69 -10.99 -2.37 21.86
CA GLU A 69 -11.32 -2.41 23.28
C GLU A 69 -11.32 -0.97 23.79
N THR A 70 -12.45 -0.28 23.62
CA THR A 70 -12.86 0.75 24.56
C THR A 70 -14.37 0.71 24.65
N GLY A 71 -14.86 0.04 25.69
CA GLY A 71 -16.25 0.19 26.10
C GLY A 71 -16.52 1.66 26.42
N SER A 72 -17.61 2.19 25.89
CA SER A 72 -18.51 3.14 26.55
C SER A 72 -19.60 3.52 25.53
N ARG A 73 -20.74 2.80 25.52
CA ARG A 73 -21.94 3.12 26.31
C ARG A 73 -22.77 4.21 25.63
N ASP A 74 -23.41 3.85 24.53
CA ASP A 74 -24.66 4.51 24.12
C ASP A 74 -25.54 3.60 23.26
N GLU A 75 -24.95 2.67 22.49
CA GLU A 75 -25.73 1.67 21.72
C GLU A 75 -26.19 0.45 22.55
N SER A 76 -25.83 0.37 23.84
CA SER A 76 -26.18 -0.73 24.76
C SER A 76 -27.63 -0.70 25.27
N ILE A 77 -28.39 0.38 25.00
CA ILE A 77 -29.69 0.64 25.65
C ILE A 77 -30.80 -0.28 25.11
N HIS A 78 -30.65 -0.86 23.92
CA HIS A 78 -31.71 -1.69 23.34
C HIS A 78 -31.65 -3.18 23.74
N LEU A 79 -30.55 -3.67 24.32
CA LEU A 79 -30.42 -5.08 24.71
C LEU A 79 -30.85 -5.37 26.16
N ILE A 80 -30.84 -4.37 27.06
CA ILE A 80 -31.17 -4.56 28.48
C ILE A 80 -32.66 -4.88 28.71
N ARG A 81 -33.55 -4.46 27.81
CA ARG A 81 -35.00 -4.66 27.98
C ARG A 81 -35.47 -6.10 27.69
N ALA A 82 -34.66 -6.94 27.04
CA ALA A 82 -35.08 -8.29 26.64
C ALA A 82 -34.89 -9.35 27.74
N LEU A 83 -34.05 -9.11 28.75
CA LEU A 83 -33.70 -10.10 29.78
C LEU A 83 -34.47 -9.93 31.12
N GLY A 84 -35.27 -8.87 31.27
CA GLY A 84 -36.05 -8.61 32.48
C GLY A 84 -37.47 -9.18 32.50
N ALA A 85 -37.90 -9.90 31.46
CA ALA A 85 -39.31 -10.30 31.29
C ALA A 85 -39.63 -11.75 31.75
N GLN A 86 -38.68 -12.49 32.33
CA GLN A 86 -38.90 -13.84 32.84
C GLN A 86 -38.74 -13.81 34.36
N GLY A 87 -39.82 -13.45 35.06
CA GLY A 87 -39.82 -13.25 36.51
C GLY A 87 -39.58 -14.54 37.31
N TRP A 88 -39.05 -14.37 38.52
CA TRP A 88 -39.31 -15.28 39.63
C TRP A 88 -39.76 -14.47 40.84
N VAL A 89 -41.00 -14.76 41.20
CA VAL A 89 -41.71 -14.44 42.43
C VAL A 89 -41.05 -15.16 43.60
N THR A 90 -40.89 -14.46 44.72
CA THR A 90 -41.26 -14.95 46.07
C THR A 90 -41.73 -13.77 46.89
#